data_AF-A0A9W4SP93-F1
#
_entry.id   AF-A0A9W4SP93-F1
#
_cell.length_a   1.000
_cell.length_b   1.000
_cell.length_c   1.000
_cell.angle_alpha   90.00
_cell.angle_beta   90.00
_cell.angle_gamma   90.00
#
_symmetry.space_group_name_H-M   'P 1'
#
loop_
_entity.id
_entity.type
_entity.pdbx_description
1 polymer ?
#
loop_
_entity_poly.entity_id
_entity_poly.type
_entity_poly.pdbx_seq_one_letter_code
_entity_poly.pdbx_strand_id
1 'polypeptide(L)'
;MGIKYVLLVSRQGKVRLAKWFNTLSPKEKQKIIKEVTQMAYFVLDELIIAGEMQESSKKSVLKVVSQQDQLEEGENSEKGWPEK
;
A
#
# COMPACT_ATOMS: atom_id res chain seq x y z
N MET A 1 8.95 -12.70 20.05
CA MET A 1 8.59 -12.29 18.68
C MET A 1 9.86 -12.21 17.87
N GLY A 2 10.07 -13.13 16.91
CA GLY A 2 11.23 -13.12 16.02
C GLY A 2 10.83 -12.72 14.60
N ILE A 3 11.79 -12.26 13.79
CA ILE A 3 11.59 -11.99 12.37
C ILE A 3 11.22 -13.30 11.66
N LYS A 4 10.05 -13.37 11.04
CA LYS A 4 9.56 -14.58 10.35
C LYS A 4 10.13 -14.71 8.93
N TYR A 5 10.27 -13.59 8.24
CA TYR A 5 10.80 -13.52 6.88
C TYR A 5 11.31 -12.11 6.55
N VAL A 6 12.16 -12.02 5.52
CA VAL A 6 12.58 -10.78 4.88
C VAL A 6 12.35 -10.95 3.38
N LEU A 7 11.62 -10.00 2.78
CA LEU A 7 11.31 -9.95 1.36
C LEU A 7 11.81 -8.63 0.78
N LEU A 8 12.55 -8.69 -0.33
CA LEU A 8 12.90 -7.54 -1.16
C LEU A 8 12.11 -7.64 -2.45
N VAL A 9 11.29 -6.63 -2.73
CA VAL A 9 10.43 -6.59 -3.93
C VAL A 9 10.81 -5.36 -4.75
N SER A 10 10.99 -5.56 -6.05
CA SER A 10 11.24 -4.50 -7.03
C SER A 10 9.98 -3.66 -7.26
N ARG A 11 10.13 -2.43 -7.75
CA ARG A 11 9.02 -1.59 -8.26
C ARG A 11 8.22 -2.27 -9.39
N GLN A 12 8.75 -3.32 -10.02
CA GLN A 12 8.05 -4.16 -11.01
C GLN A 12 7.39 -5.43 -10.43
N GLY A 13 7.51 -5.66 -9.12
CA GLY A 13 6.72 -6.66 -8.39
C GLY A 13 7.45 -7.99 -8.32
N LYS A 14 8.68 -7.98 -8.85
CA LYS A 14 9.60 -9.09 -8.83
C LYS A 14 10.25 -9.16 -7.46
N VAL A 15 10.06 -10.29 -6.78
CA VAL A 15 10.81 -10.61 -5.57
C VAL A 15 12.28 -10.82 -5.96
N ARG A 16 13.15 -9.94 -5.46
CA ARG A 16 14.60 -9.98 -5.67
C ARG A 16 15.33 -10.74 -4.58
N LEU A 17 14.77 -10.76 -3.36
CA LEU A 17 15.32 -11.51 -2.23
C LEU A 17 14.17 -12.06 -1.39
N ALA A 18 14.28 -13.34 -1.01
CA ALA A 18 13.38 -13.95 -0.05
C ALA A 18 14.19 -14.78 0.95
N LYS A 19 14.14 -14.39 2.22
CA LYS A 19 14.74 -15.13 3.33
C LYS A 19 13.64 -15.51 4.31
N TRP A 20 13.51 -16.81 4.58
CA TRP A 20 12.51 -17.36 5.49
C TRP A 20 13.22 -17.89 6.73
N PHE A 21 12.80 -17.43 7.91
CA PHE A 21 13.38 -17.86 9.19
C PHE A 21 12.53 -18.94 9.88
N ASN A 22 11.29 -19.11 9.41
CA ASN A 22 10.38 -20.16 9.84
C ASN A 22 10.10 -21.13 8.67
N THR A 23 9.89 -22.39 9.01
CA THR A 23 9.46 -23.42 8.07
C THR A 23 8.00 -23.17 7.70
N LEU A 24 7.76 -22.87 6.43
CA LEU A 24 6.44 -22.63 5.84
C LEU A 24 6.30 -23.49 4.59
N SER A 25 5.08 -23.94 4.30
CA SER A 25 4.82 -24.67 3.06
C SER A 25 5.01 -23.77 1.84
N PRO A 26 5.29 -24.34 0.65
CA PRO A 26 5.40 -23.55 -0.58
C PRO A 26 4.15 -22.73 -0.90
N LYS A 27 2.97 -23.28 -0.59
CA LYS A 27 1.67 -22.63 -0.80
C LYS A 27 1.50 -21.38 0.08
N GLU A 28 1.91 -21.48 1.35
CA GLU A 28 1.88 -20.33 2.27
C GLU A 28 2.88 -19.26 1.87
N LYS A 29 4.10 -19.65 1.45
CA LYS A 29 5.10 -18.70 0.94
C LYS A 29 4.58 -17.92 -0.26
N GLN A 30 3.94 -18.59 -1.22
CA GLN A 30 3.34 -17.94 -2.39
C GLN A 30 2.22 -16.98 -2.00
N LYS A 31 1.35 -17.38 -1.07
CA LYS A 31 0.28 -16.52 -0.55
C LYS A 31 0.85 -15.26 0.11
N ILE A 32 1.83 -15.43 1.01
CA ILE A 32 2.51 -14.31 1.69
C ILE A 32 3.18 -13.37 0.68
N ILE A 33 3.91 -13.92 -0.30
CA ILE A 33 4.56 -13.11 -1.33
C ILE A 33 3.53 -12.25 -2.07
N LYS A 34 2.41 -12.85 -2.49
CA LYS A 34 1.36 -12.15 -3.24
C LYS A 34 0.72 -11.03 -2.40
N GLU A 35 0.30 -11.34 -1.19
CA GLU A 35 -0.36 -10.38 -0.28
C GLU A 35 0.58 -9.23 0.11
N VAL A 36 1.81 -9.54 0.52
CA VAL A 36 2.80 -8.53 0.92
C VAL A 36 3.19 -7.64 -0.25
N THR A 37 3.36 -8.22 -1.45
CA THR A 37 3.68 -7.43 -2.64
C THR A 37 2.56 -6.45 -2.96
N GLN A 38 1.30 -6.90 -2.98
CA GLN A 38 0.15 -6.02 -3.23
C GLN A 38 0.02 -4.90 -2.18
N MET A 39 0.17 -5.22 -0.89
CA MET A 39 0.15 -4.20 0.16
C MET A 39 1.31 -3.22 0.06
N ALA A 40 2.52 -3.71 -0.24
CA ALA A 40 3.69 -2.86 -0.41
C ALA A 40 3.51 -1.90 -1.60
N TYR A 41 2.86 -2.35 -2.67
CA TYR A 41 2.53 -1.50 -3.80
C TYR A 41 1.56 -0.38 -3.46
N PHE A 42 0.47 -0.72 -2.80
CA PHE A 42 -0.51 0.26 -2.37
C PHE A 42 0.13 1.33 -1.47
N VAL A 43 0.99 0.92 -0.54
CA VAL A 43 1.73 1.86 0.30
C VAL A 43 2.79 2.62 -0.48
N LEU A 44 3.49 2.01 -1.44
CA LEU A 44 4.52 2.70 -2.24
C LEU A 44 3.93 3.77 -3.14
N ASP A 45 2.77 3.52 -3.77
CA ASP A 45 2.06 4.52 -4.57
C ASP A 45 1.63 5.73 -3.72
N GLU A 46 1.24 5.48 -2.46
CA GLU A 46 0.88 6.52 -1.48
C GLU A 46 2.10 7.25 -0.86
N LEU A 47 3.25 6.58 -0.72
CA LEU A 47 4.41 7.09 0.03
C LEU A 47 5.50 7.72 -0.86
N ILE A 48 5.57 7.35 -2.14
CA ILE A 48 6.61 7.78 -3.09
C ILE A 48 6.00 8.01 -4.48
N ILE A 49 5.82 9.27 -4.87
CA ILE A 49 5.57 9.66 -6.27
C ILE A 49 6.90 10.07 -6.92
N ALA A 50 7.15 9.61 -8.14
CA ALA A 50 8.30 10.01 -8.98
C ALA A 50 9.72 9.72 -8.43
N GLY A 51 9.87 8.90 -7.38
CA GLY A 51 11.19 8.48 -6.88
C GLY A 51 11.75 9.32 -5.73
N GLU A 52 10.94 10.22 -5.17
CA GLU A 52 11.26 10.95 -3.94
C GLU A 52 10.31 10.54 -2.81
N MET A 53 10.84 10.45 -1.58
CA MET A 53 10.05 10.17 -0.38
C MET A 53 9.16 11.38 -0.11
N GLN A 54 7.86 11.26 -0.38
CA GLN A 54 6.94 12.39 -0.29
C GLN A 54 6.53 12.66 1.16
N GLU A 55 6.26 11.61 1.95
CA GLU A 55 5.88 11.71 3.36
C GLU A 55 6.38 10.50 4.19
N SER A 56 7.26 10.73 5.17
CA SER A 56 7.81 9.67 6.03
C SER A 56 6.92 9.30 7.23
N SER A 57 5.91 10.11 7.51
CA SER A 57 4.99 9.96 8.64
C SER A 57 3.68 9.34 8.19
N LYS A 58 3.46 8.06 8.54
CA LYS A 58 2.18 7.35 8.35
C LYS A 58 0.98 8.15 8.89
N LYS A 59 1.17 8.92 9.97
CA LYS A 59 0.12 9.76 10.57
C LYS A 59 -0.25 10.94 9.67
N SER A 60 0.73 11.52 8.98
CA SER A 60 0.50 12.61 8.02
C SER A 60 -0.24 12.10 6.79
N VAL A 61 0.20 10.97 6.22
CA VAL A 61 -0.45 10.33 5.06
C VAL A 61 -1.93 10.03 5.36
N LEU A 62 -2.22 9.35 6.47
CA LEU A 62 -3.59 9.00 6.84
C LEU A 62 -4.50 10.23 7.05
N LYS A 63 -3.94 11.35 7.51
CA LYS A 63 -4.70 12.59 7.70
C LYS A 63 -5.06 13.23 6.36
N VAL A 64 -4.14 13.24 5.40
CA VAL A 64 -4.36 13.81 4.07
C VAL A 64 -5.38 12.98 3.29
N VAL A 65 -5.26 11.65 3.30
CA VAL A 65 -6.24 10.75 2.67
C VAL A 65 -7.64 10.98 3.25
N SER A 66 -7.77 11.01 4.58
CA SER A 66 -9.07 11.27 5.22
C SER A 66 -9.64 12.65 4.88
N GLN A 67 -8.80 13.66 4.59
CA GLN A 67 -9.29 14.96 4.13
C GLN A 67 -9.73 14.93 2.66
N GLN A 68 -9.02 14.19 1.81
CA GLN A 68 -9.39 14.02 0.41
C GLN A 68 -10.70 13.25 0.27
N ASP A 69 -10.91 12.18 1.03
CA ASP A 69 -12.18 11.44 1.06
C ASP A 69 -13.37 12.35 1.42
N GLN A 70 -13.19 13.22 2.43
CA GLN A 70 -14.23 14.18 2.84
C GLN A 70 -14.53 15.24 1.76
N LEU A 71 -13.51 15.68 1.02
CA LEU A 71 -13.68 16.63 -0.08
C LEU A 71 -14.38 15.98 -1.27
N GLU A 72 -14.05 14.74 -1.60
CA GLU A 72 -14.70 13.99 -2.68
C GLU A 72 -16.18 13.71 -2.36
N GLU A 73 -16.50 13.32 -1.12
CA GLU A 73 -17.90 13.19 -0.66
C GLU A 73 -18.66 14.52 -0.76
N GLY A 74 -18.01 15.63 -0.42
CA GLY A 74 -18.56 16.99 -0.54
C GLY A 74 -18.84 17.39 -1.99
N GLU A 75 -17.87 17.21 -2.90
CA GLU A 75 -18.03 17.53 -4.32
C GLU A 75 -19.10 16.66 -5.00
N ASN A 76 -19.23 15.40 -4.59
CA ASN A 76 -20.28 14.51 -5.09
C ASN A 76 -21.68 14.91 -4.61
N SER A 77 -21.77 15.52 -3.41
CA SER A 77 -23.04 16.05 -2.89
C SER A 77 -23.48 17.35 -3.57
N GLU A 78 -22.54 18.16 -4.10
CA GLU A 78 -22.82 19.42 -4.80
C GLU A 78 -23.19 19.23 -6.28
N LYS A 79 -22.84 18.08 -6.90
CA LYS A 79 -23.14 17.77 -8.31
C LYS A 79 -24.52 17.16 -8.56
N GLY A 80 -25.40 17.14 -7.57
CA GLY A 80 -26.82 16.84 -7.76
C GLY A 80 -27.50 17.95 -8.56
N TRP A 81 -27.45 17.87 -9.89
CA TRP A 81 -28.27 18.74 -10.74
C TRP A 81 -29.75 18.58 -10.36
N PRO A 82 -30.52 19.67 -10.18
CA PRO A 82 -31.96 19.55 -10.01
C PRO A 82 -32.53 18.98 -11.31
N GLU A 83 -33.14 17.80 -11.23
CA GLU A 83 -33.96 17.26 -12.31
C GLU A 83 -35.01 18.31 -12.69
N LYS A 84 -35.04 18.66 -13.98
CA LYS A 84 -36.04 19.57 -14.55
C LYS A 84 -37.40 18.90 -14.63
#